data_AF-A0A2N6SCT4-F1
#
_entry.id   AF-A0A2N6SCT4-F1
#
_cell.length_a   1.000
_cell.length_b   1.000
_cell.length_c   1.000
_cell.angle_alpha   90.00
_cell.angle_beta   90.00
_cell.angle_gamma   90.00
#
_symmetry.space_group_name_H-M   'P 1'
#
loop_
_entity.id
_entity.type
_entity.pdbx_description
1 polymer ?
#
loop_
_entity_poly.entity_id
_entity_poly.type
_entity_poly.pdbx_seq_one_letter_code
_entity_poly.pdbx_strand_id
1 'polypeptide(L)'
;MNKTVKYILGFVAIFVAAVICVFGIIKYEESQEASTTNNSENLGSVDGKNLDKETTVVVEKIRTITDLDSLKSELNLSQETIAELKNFAPTVSYTVDNSDGGTKIYLRQGGHISSNKIVGKNELIGAYDVKDGKLTPVSEDLKKVSSKIDSSKLKWTDLNLKNTDHNKSAAKEMLNKYFFPTHGKNKLGAVEFFGYLVDFSKTTPVSGKGYQVTKISLAELTDVYNTAYKDTYSAEDVYKDVPSLKNIKYREVDDSYSGNEDKYNNSLGIAETVYFKKDKVYITAMGGVGGATSYSPTEESSWTTEGDRLIVPIKDTAKDNKIVGKYILRLNNKQYKGGESRSKYYIESMELN
;
A
#
# COMPACT_ATOMS: atom_id res chain seq x y z
N MET A 1 51.26 -55.66 -8.91
CA MET A 1 50.76 -54.26 -9.10
C MET A 1 51.93 -53.39 -9.54
N ASN A 2 51.87 -52.81 -10.73
CA ASN A 2 53.00 -52.17 -11.42
C ASN A 2 53.46 -50.89 -10.68
N LYS A 3 54.77 -50.62 -10.59
CA LYS A 3 55.32 -49.48 -9.82
C LYS A 3 54.73 -48.14 -10.25
N THR A 4 54.41 -47.99 -11.54
CA THR A 4 53.76 -46.81 -12.12
C THR A 4 52.35 -46.56 -11.56
N VAL A 5 51.59 -47.63 -11.26
CA VAL A 5 50.23 -47.52 -10.71
C VAL A 5 50.25 -47.04 -9.25
N LYS A 6 51.27 -47.42 -8.47
CA LYS A 6 51.44 -46.93 -7.08
C LYS A 6 51.73 -45.42 -7.03
N TYR A 7 52.54 -44.90 -7.96
CA TYR A 7 52.84 -43.47 -8.03
C TYR A 7 51.62 -42.66 -8.44
N ILE A 8 50.83 -43.14 -9.41
CA ILE A 8 49.60 -42.45 -9.84
C ILE A 8 48.55 -42.46 -8.72
N LEU A 9 48.35 -43.60 -8.03
CA LEU A 9 47.40 -43.67 -6.92
C LEU A 9 47.82 -42.78 -5.74
N GLY A 10 49.12 -42.74 -5.42
CA GLY A 10 49.66 -41.87 -4.37
C GLY A 10 49.48 -40.39 -4.70
N PHE A 11 49.70 -40.01 -5.97
CA PHE A 11 49.52 -38.62 -6.41
C PHE A 11 48.05 -38.20 -6.40
N VAL A 12 47.14 -39.07 -6.85
CA VAL A 12 45.69 -38.81 -6.80
C VAL A 12 45.19 -38.69 -5.36
N ALA A 13 45.68 -39.52 -4.44
CA ALA A 13 45.30 -39.44 -3.02
C ALA A 13 45.78 -38.13 -2.36
N ILE A 14 47.01 -37.69 -2.65
CA ILE A 14 47.54 -36.42 -2.15
C ILE A 14 46.79 -35.24 -2.77
N PHE A 15 46.45 -35.30 -4.05
CA PHE A 15 45.71 -34.24 -4.73
C PHE A 15 44.28 -34.12 -4.20
N VAL A 16 43.59 -35.25 -3.96
CA VAL A 16 42.25 -35.26 -3.34
C VAL A 16 42.30 -34.75 -1.90
N ALA A 17 43.30 -35.13 -1.11
CA ALA A 17 43.48 -34.61 0.24
C ALA A 17 43.73 -33.09 0.25
N ALA A 18 44.58 -32.59 -0.66
CA ALA A 18 44.83 -31.16 -0.80
C ALA A 18 43.57 -30.38 -1.23
N VAL A 19 42.79 -30.93 -2.17
CA VAL A 19 41.52 -30.31 -2.59
C VAL A 19 40.49 -30.30 -1.45
N ILE A 20 40.41 -31.35 -0.64
CA ILE A 20 39.52 -31.40 0.53
C ILE A 20 39.98 -30.42 1.62
N CYS A 21 41.29 -30.27 1.84
CA CYS A 21 41.83 -29.27 2.77
C CYS A 21 41.57 -27.84 2.27
N VAL A 22 41.74 -27.57 0.98
CA VAL A 22 41.47 -26.25 0.39
C VAL A 22 39.96 -25.94 0.39
N PHE A 23 39.10 -26.90 0.02
CA PHE A 23 37.63 -26.71 0.13
C PHE A 23 37.17 -26.61 1.58
N GLY A 24 37.80 -27.33 2.51
CA GLY A 24 37.52 -27.26 3.94
C GLY A 24 37.93 -25.92 4.54
N ILE A 25 39.07 -25.36 4.12
CA ILE A 25 39.54 -24.03 4.52
C ILE A 25 38.66 -22.95 3.88
N ILE A 26 38.30 -23.06 2.58
CA ILE A 26 37.38 -22.11 1.93
C ILE A 26 35.99 -22.14 2.60
N LYS A 27 35.45 -23.32 2.94
CA LYS A 27 34.18 -23.40 3.69
C LYS A 27 34.30 -22.91 5.13
N TYR A 28 35.45 -23.11 5.77
CA TYR A 28 35.71 -22.64 7.13
C TYR A 28 35.90 -21.12 7.15
N GLU A 29 36.59 -20.55 6.18
CA GLU A 29 36.71 -19.10 5.93
C GLU A 29 35.37 -18.51 5.49
N GLU A 30 34.57 -19.12 4.61
CA GLU A 30 33.18 -18.68 4.34
C GLU A 30 32.31 -18.73 5.60
N SER A 31 32.54 -19.68 6.52
CA SER A 31 31.79 -19.79 7.78
C SER A 31 32.28 -18.83 8.89
N GLN A 32 33.52 -18.33 8.81
CA GLN A 32 34.10 -17.32 9.72
C GLN A 32 33.98 -15.89 9.15
N GLU A 33 33.93 -15.73 7.82
CA GLU A 33 33.54 -14.49 7.13
C GLU A 33 32.03 -14.26 7.16
N ALA A 34 31.24 -15.29 7.54
CA ALA A 34 29.95 -15.10 8.20
C ALA A 34 30.10 -14.54 9.64
N SER A 35 31.14 -13.73 9.89
CA SER A 35 30.98 -12.53 10.69
C SER A 35 29.68 -11.87 10.23
N THR A 36 28.75 -11.68 11.16
CA THR A 36 27.49 -10.96 10.93
C THR A 36 27.83 -9.61 10.30
N THR A 37 27.87 -9.56 8.98
CA THR A 37 27.83 -8.31 8.24
C THR A 37 26.46 -7.77 8.60
N ASN A 38 26.44 -6.77 9.48
CA ASN A 38 25.25 -5.99 9.75
C ASN A 38 24.85 -5.36 8.41
N ASN A 39 24.08 -6.10 7.61
CA ASN A 39 23.39 -5.59 6.43
C ASN A 39 22.24 -4.72 6.93
N SER A 40 22.56 -3.65 7.64
CA SER A 40 21.63 -2.63 8.11
C SER A 40 21.41 -1.55 7.05
N GLU A 41 21.89 -1.76 5.82
CA GLU A 41 21.49 -0.95 4.68
C GLU A 41 19.96 -1.07 4.50
N ASN A 42 19.29 0.00 4.95
CA ASN A 42 17.88 0.31 4.71
C ASN A 42 16.81 -0.37 5.59
N LEU A 43 17.04 -0.47 6.91
CA LEU A 43 16.04 -0.87 7.90
C LEU A 43 15.05 0.23 8.34
N GLY A 44 14.96 1.33 7.57
CA GLY A 44 14.08 2.47 7.92
C GLY A 44 14.71 3.48 8.87
N SER A 45 16.04 3.45 9.08
CA SER A 45 16.77 4.50 9.78
C SER A 45 16.77 5.80 8.95
N VAL A 46 16.31 6.88 9.58
CA VAL A 46 16.22 8.22 8.98
C VAL A 46 17.58 8.82 8.65
N ASP A 47 18.61 8.48 9.44
CA ASP A 47 19.92 9.14 9.38
C ASP A 47 20.90 8.43 8.42
N GLY A 48 20.49 7.32 7.81
CA GLY A 48 21.37 6.49 6.97
C GLY A 48 22.52 5.81 7.72
N LYS A 49 22.53 5.89 9.06
CA LYS A 49 23.50 5.22 9.93
C LYS A 49 23.05 3.80 10.22
N ASN A 50 24.03 2.92 10.42
CA ASN A 50 23.78 1.57 10.93
C ASN A 50 23.06 1.67 12.28
N LEU A 51 21.91 1.00 12.38
CA LEU A 51 21.23 0.82 13.65
C LEU A 51 22.17 0.07 14.60
N ASP A 52 22.08 0.37 15.89
CA ASP A 52 22.74 -0.46 16.90
C ASP A 52 22.15 -1.89 16.87
N LYS A 53 22.90 -2.83 17.42
CA LYS A 53 22.54 -4.26 17.36
C LYS A 53 21.17 -4.53 17.99
N GLU A 54 20.83 -3.83 19.06
CA GLU A 54 19.58 -4.04 19.79
C GLU A 54 18.38 -3.51 19.01
N THR A 55 18.49 -2.29 18.47
CA THR A 55 17.46 -1.71 17.59
C THR A 55 17.29 -2.56 16.33
N THR A 56 18.37 -3.11 15.77
CA THR A 56 18.31 -4.00 14.60
C THR A 56 17.44 -5.22 14.88
N VAL A 57 17.66 -5.91 16.00
CA VAL A 57 16.86 -7.09 16.40
C VAL A 57 15.38 -6.75 16.57
N VAL A 58 15.08 -5.59 17.19
CA VAL A 58 13.70 -5.12 17.37
C VAL A 58 13.02 -4.86 16.03
N VAL A 59 13.71 -4.17 15.11
CA VAL A 59 13.16 -3.86 13.78
C VAL A 59 12.97 -5.11 12.94
N GLU A 60 13.90 -6.06 12.98
CA GLU A 60 13.74 -7.37 12.32
C GLU A 60 12.50 -8.10 12.83
N LYS A 61 12.30 -8.12 14.15
CA LYS A 61 11.09 -8.71 14.74
C LYS A 61 9.82 -8.05 14.20
N ILE A 62 9.76 -6.71 14.18
CA ILE A 62 8.62 -5.96 13.63
C ILE A 62 8.35 -6.32 12.16
N ARG A 63 9.40 -6.38 11.33
CA ARG A 63 9.28 -6.68 9.89
C ARG A 63 8.73 -8.07 9.61
N THR A 64 8.97 -9.03 10.51
CA THR A 64 8.48 -10.40 10.37
C THR A 64 7.02 -10.58 10.77
N ILE A 65 6.37 -9.55 11.35
CA ILE A 65 4.95 -9.60 11.71
C ILE A 65 4.11 -9.58 10.43
N THR A 66 3.33 -10.65 10.21
CA THR A 66 2.49 -10.79 9.01
C THR A 66 0.99 -10.88 9.31
N ASP A 67 0.59 -10.85 10.57
CA ASP A 67 -0.81 -10.96 10.99
C ASP A 67 -1.12 -10.02 12.16
N LEU A 68 -2.40 -9.71 12.34
CA LEU A 68 -2.87 -8.71 13.29
C LEU A 68 -2.81 -9.18 14.76
N ASP A 69 -2.81 -10.49 15.03
CA ASP A 69 -2.76 -11.01 16.40
C ASP A 69 -1.31 -10.99 16.94
N SER A 70 -0.34 -11.33 16.08
CA SER A 70 1.08 -11.11 16.32
C SER A 70 1.39 -9.62 16.47
N LEU A 71 0.84 -8.77 15.59
CA LEU A 71 1.00 -7.31 15.72
C LEU A 71 0.50 -6.80 17.07
N LYS A 72 -0.68 -7.25 17.50
CA LYS A 72 -1.26 -6.90 18.79
C LYS A 72 -0.35 -7.29 19.95
N SER A 73 0.08 -8.55 19.99
CA SER A 73 0.82 -9.10 21.12
C SER A 73 2.25 -8.57 21.20
N GLU A 74 2.93 -8.43 20.06
CA GLU A 74 4.32 -7.99 20.00
C GLU A 74 4.50 -6.49 20.25
N LEU A 75 3.51 -5.69 19.87
CA LEU A 75 3.54 -4.24 20.02
C LEU A 75 2.59 -3.72 21.11
N ASN A 76 1.90 -4.62 21.81
CA ASN A 76 0.92 -4.27 22.84
C ASN A 76 -0.09 -3.20 22.37
N LEU A 77 -0.59 -3.34 21.14
CA LEU A 77 -1.57 -2.40 20.58
C LEU A 77 -2.93 -2.54 21.29
N SER A 78 -3.65 -1.42 21.38
CA SER A 78 -4.97 -1.42 22.01
C SER A 78 -5.96 -2.33 21.28
N GLN A 79 -6.95 -2.85 22.01
CA GLN A 79 -8.01 -3.67 21.42
C GLN A 79 -8.81 -2.89 20.37
N GLU A 80 -9.03 -1.60 20.59
CA GLU A 80 -9.76 -0.69 19.68
C GLU A 80 -9.00 -0.52 18.37
N THR A 81 -7.69 -0.24 18.43
CA THR A 81 -6.80 -0.17 17.26
C THR A 81 -6.85 -1.46 16.44
N ILE A 82 -6.72 -2.62 17.11
CA ILE A 82 -6.75 -3.91 16.42
C ILE A 82 -8.13 -4.19 15.80
N ALA A 83 -9.22 -3.81 16.47
CA ALA A 83 -10.56 -3.93 15.91
C ALA A 83 -10.73 -3.08 14.64
N GLU A 84 -10.22 -1.85 14.64
CA GLU A 84 -10.24 -0.98 13.45
C GLU A 84 -9.42 -1.58 12.30
N LEU A 85 -8.19 -2.04 12.58
CA LEU A 85 -7.35 -2.70 11.58
C LEU A 85 -7.99 -3.98 11.02
N LYS A 86 -8.67 -4.75 11.87
CA LYS A 86 -9.45 -5.94 11.45
C LYS A 86 -10.60 -5.53 10.54
N ASN A 87 -11.34 -4.48 10.87
CA ASN A 87 -12.51 -4.04 10.11
C ASN A 87 -12.16 -3.47 8.73
N PHE A 88 -11.09 -2.68 8.63
CA PHE A 88 -10.80 -1.89 7.43
C PHE A 88 -9.54 -2.28 6.67
N ALA A 89 -8.63 -3.03 7.30
CA ALA A 89 -7.36 -3.49 6.74
C ALA A 89 -6.52 -2.40 6.04
N PRO A 90 -6.36 -1.20 6.65
CA PRO A 90 -5.51 -0.17 6.07
C PRO A 90 -4.06 -0.65 5.99
N THR A 91 -3.24 0.02 5.18
CA THR A 91 -1.78 -0.15 5.23
C THR A 91 -1.30 0.18 6.65
N VAL A 92 -0.38 -0.60 7.19
CA VAL A 92 0.32 -0.28 8.44
C VAL A 92 1.79 -0.13 8.13
N SER A 93 2.39 0.96 8.58
CA SER A 93 3.80 1.24 8.35
C SER A 93 4.49 1.56 9.65
N TYR A 94 5.78 1.25 9.74
CA TYR A 94 6.64 1.65 10.84
C TYR A 94 7.80 2.53 10.34
N THR A 95 8.42 3.26 11.25
CA THR A 95 9.65 4.04 11.00
C THR A 95 10.52 4.02 12.25
N VAL A 96 11.83 4.20 12.07
CA VAL A 96 12.81 4.30 13.16
C VAL A 96 13.38 5.71 13.17
N ASP A 97 13.18 6.41 14.29
CA ASP A 97 13.61 7.79 14.48
C ASP A 97 14.69 7.87 15.57
N ASN A 98 15.88 8.34 15.18
CA ASN A 98 17.05 8.44 16.04
C ASN A 98 17.53 9.90 16.19
N SER A 99 16.73 10.89 15.77
CA SER A 99 17.18 12.28 15.70
C SER A 99 17.46 12.90 17.06
N ASP A 100 16.78 12.43 18.11
CA ASP A 100 16.72 13.11 19.42
C ASP A 100 17.64 12.47 20.48
N GLY A 101 18.70 11.77 20.04
CA GLY A 101 19.68 11.15 20.95
C GLY A 101 19.21 9.85 21.62
N GLY A 102 18.02 9.37 21.26
CA GLY A 102 17.49 8.05 21.61
C GLY A 102 16.68 7.47 20.44
N THR A 103 16.57 6.14 20.38
CA THR A 103 15.87 5.45 19.30
C THR A 103 14.38 5.30 19.64
N LYS A 104 13.52 5.80 18.73
CA LYS A 104 12.07 5.65 18.79
C LYS A 104 11.57 4.87 17.58
N ILE A 105 10.51 4.09 17.79
CA ILE A 105 9.77 3.44 16.71
C ILE A 105 8.33 3.95 16.74
N TYR A 106 7.86 4.41 15.59
CA TYR A 106 6.47 4.81 15.41
C TYR A 106 5.77 3.87 14.44
N LEU A 107 4.49 3.61 14.70
CA LEU A 107 3.58 2.94 13.78
C LEU A 107 2.46 3.89 13.38
N ARG A 108 2.08 3.85 12.11
CA ARG A 108 0.94 4.59 11.58
C ARG A 108 0.06 3.72 10.70
N GLN A 109 -1.19 4.14 10.54
CA GLN A 109 -2.09 3.56 9.55
C GLN A 109 -2.22 4.43 8.30
N GLY A 110 -2.51 3.78 7.18
CA GLY A 110 -2.75 4.38 5.86
C GLY A 110 -4.13 5.03 5.73
N GLY A 111 -5.04 4.77 6.66
CA GLY A 111 -6.42 5.20 6.59
C GLY A 111 -7.30 4.29 5.73
N HIS A 112 -8.61 4.49 5.81
CA HIS A 112 -9.62 3.65 5.19
C HIS A 112 -10.78 4.47 4.60
N ILE A 113 -11.57 3.81 3.74
CA ILE A 113 -12.74 4.43 3.10
C ILE A 113 -13.88 4.57 4.11
N SER A 114 -14.38 5.79 4.27
CA SER A 114 -15.59 6.13 5.01
C SER A 114 -16.29 7.31 4.33
N SER A 115 -17.58 7.18 4.03
CA SER A 115 -18.38 8.24 3.41
C SER A 115 -17.73 8.82 2.15
N ASN A 116 -17.23 7.93 1.28
CA ASN A 116 -16.48 8.23 0.05
C ASN A 116 -15.11 8.91 0.20
N LYS A 117 -14.64 9.13 1.43
CA LYS A 117 -13.35 9.76 1.75
C LYS A 117 -12.38 8.77 2.38
N ILE A 118 -11.09 9.12 2.39
CA ILE A 118 -10.09 8.41 3.20
C ILE A 118 -9.97 9.10 4.56
N VAL A 119 -10.23 8.37 5.64
CA VAL A 119 -10.12 8.83 7.03
C VAL A 119 -9.03 8.05 7.76
N GLY A 120 -8.47 8.61 8.83
CA GLY A 120 -7.42 7.94 9.62
C GLY A 120 -6.04 7.91 8.96
N LYS A 121 -5.85 8.55 7.80
CA LYS A 121 -4.59 8.51 7.06
C LYS A 121 -3.45 9.16 7.85
N ASN A 122 -2.32 8.45 7.94
CA ASN A 122 -1.11 8.82 8.68
C ASN A 122 -1.28 8.96 10.19
N GLU A 123 -2.42 8.55 10.76
CA GLU A 123 -2.59 8.57 12.22
C GLU A 123 -1.64 7.57 12.88
N LEU A 124 -0.96 8.03 13.93
CA LEU A 124 -0.14 7.15 14.76
C LEU A 124 -1.03 6.18 15.51
N ILE A 125 -0.67 4.90 15.44
CA ILE A 125 -1.33 3.82 16.15
C ILE A 125 -0.43 3.20 17.23
N GLY A 126 0.85 3.57 17.24
CA GLY A 126 1.80 3.16 18.27
C GLY A 126 3.06 4.03 18.25
N ALA A 127 3.66 4.22 19.42
CA ALA A 127 4.91 4.94 19.61
C ALA A 127 5.69 4.27 20.75
N TYR A 128 6.97 4.02 20.53
CA TYR A 128 7.79 3.21 21.44
C TYR A 128 9.19 3.80 21.57
N ASP A 129 9.71 3.80 22.79
CA ASP A 129 11.14 3.93 23.04
C ASP A 129 11.80 2.55 22.90
N VAL A 130 12.99 2.51 22.31
CA VAL A 130 13.84 1.30 22.26
C VAL A 130 14.91 1.42 23.35
N LYS A 131 14.91 0.48 24.30
CA LYS A 131 15.92 0.38 25.37
C LYS A 131 16.24 -1.08 25.65
N ASP A 132 17.52 -1.43 25.75
CA ASP A 132 18.00 -2.78 26.04
C ASP A 132 17.35 -3.85 25.15
N GLY A 133 17.22 -3.55 23.85
CA GLY A 133 16.54 -4.40 22.86
C GLY A 133 15.04 -4.63 23.08
N LYS A 134 14.37 -3.79 23.88
CA LYS A 134 12.94 -3.88 24.17
C LYS A 134 12.19 -2.63 23.77
N LEU A 135 10.94 -2.83 23.33
CA LEU A 135 9.99 -1.76 23.07
C LEU A 135 9.25 -1.40 24.35
N THR A 136 9.31 -0.13 24.72
CA THR A 136 8.48 0.42 25.80
C THR A 136 7.52 1.43 25.20
N PRO A 137 6.19 1.24 25.31
CA PRO A 137 5.22 2.20 24.81
C PRO A 137 5.45 3.59 25.43
N VAL A 138 5.38 4.62 24.60
CA VAL A 138 5.40 6.01 25.07
C VAL A 138 4.10 6.28 25.82
N SER A 139 4.19 6.90 26.99
CA SER A 139 3.03 7.21 27.85
C SER A 139 2.25 8.45 27.40
N GLU A 140 2.86 9.28 26.55
CA GLU A 140 2.22 10.45 25.97
C GLU A 140 1.16 10.06 24.94
N ASP A 141 0.07 10.84 24.90
CA ASP A 141 -0.99 10.70 23.89
C ASP A 141 -0.42 10.76 22.46
N LEU A 142 -0.83 9.80 21.62
CA LEU A 142 -0.29 9.64 20.27
C LEU A 142 -0.53 10.86 19.37
N LYS A 143 -1.60 11.64 19.58
CA LYS A 143 -1.82 12.87 18.80
C LYS A 143 -0.81 13.95 19.17
N LYS A 144 -0.48 14.07 20.47
CA LYS A 144 0.58 14.97 20.93
C LYS A 144 1.95 14.54 20.41
N VAL A 145 2.25 13.23 20.45
CA VAL A 145 3.49 12.68 19.86
C VAL A 145 3.54 13.03 18.36
N SER A 146 2.46 12.76 17.63
CA SER A 146 2.37 13.03 16.19
C SER A 146 2.61 14.50 15.83
N SER A 147 2.18 15.45 16.67
CA SER A 147 2.39 16.88 16.42
C SER A 147 3.84 17.35 16.54
N LYS A 148 4.70 16.57 17.21
CA LYS A 148 6.11 16.91 17.43
C LYS A 148 7.03 16.33 16.34
N ILE A 149 6.51 15.39 15.56
CA ILE A 149 7.29 14.65 14.57
C ILE A 149 7.22 15.36 13.22
N ASP A 150 8.39 15.60 12.63
CA ASP A 150 8.49 16.01 11.23
C ASP A 150 8.42 14.79 10.31
N SER A 151 7.19 14.37 9.97
CA SER A 151 6.95 13.16 9.17
C SER A 151 7.62 13.20 7.78
N SER A 152 7.96 14.38 7.26
CA SER A 152 8.62 14.55 5.96
C SER A 152 10.08 14.07 5.97
N LYS A 153 10.69 14.03 7.15
CA LYS A 153 12.05 13.51 7.35
C LYS A 153 12.06 12.01 7.63
N LEU A 154 10.91 11.42 7.97
CA LEU A 154 10.83 10.02 8.36
C LEU A 154 10.71 9.09 7.16
N LYS A 155 11.38 7.93 7.24
CA LYS A 155 11.29 6.87 6.23
C LYS A 155 10.39 5.73 6.72
N TRP A 156 9.17 5.74 6.21
CA TRP A 156 8.17 4.73 6.52
C TRP A 156 8.35 3.45 5.70
N THR A 157 8.19 2.31 6.36
CA THR A 157 8.25 0.98 5.78
C THR A 157 6.96 0.24 6.08
N ASP A 158 6.30 -0.28 5.04
CA ASP A 158 5.03 -0.99 5.17
C ASP A 158 5.23 -2.40 5.72
N LEU A 159 4.29 -2.83 6.56
CA LEU A 159 4.19 -4.19 7.05
C LEU A 159 3.31 -5.03 6.09
N ASN A 160 3.76 -6.26 5.84
CA ASN A 160 3.00 -7.24 5.05
C ASN A 160 1.96 -7.95 5.92
N LEU A 161 0.99 -7.19 6.41
CA LEU A 161 -0.09 -7.72 7.23
C LEU A 161 -1.18 -8.33 6.34
N LYS A 162 -1.52 -9.57 6.65
CA LYS A 162 -2.67 -10.28 6.12
C LYS A 162 -3.86 -10.12 7.05
N ASN A 163 -5.03 -10.04 6.45
CA ASN A 163 -6.30 -9.97 7.15
C ASN A 163 -7.29 -10.94 6.49
N THR A 164 -7.90 -11.79 7.32
CA THR A 164 -8.86 -12.83 6.94
C THR A 164 -10.28 -12.52 7.39
N ASP A 165 -10.47 -11.47 8.18
CA ASP A 165 -11.77 -11.13 8.75
C ASP A 165 -12.62 -10.38 7.72
N HIS A 166 -13.85 -10.83 7.49
CA HIS A 166 -14.79 -10.07 6.68
C HIS A 166 -15.44 -8.96 7.49
N ASN A 167 -15.69 -7.83 6.83
CA ASN A 167 -16.52 -6.75 7.35
C ASN A 167 -17.47 -6.28 6.23
N LYS A 168 -18.80 -6.47 6.42
CA LYS A 168 -19.82 -6.10 5.42
C LYS A 168 -20.02 -4.59 5.33
N SER A 169 -19.88 -3.86 6.45
CA SER A 169 -19.97 -2.39 6.45
C SER A 169 -18.85 -1.75 5.62
N ALA A 170 -17.61 -2.22 5.77
CA ALA A 170 -16.49 -1.78 4.94
C ALA A 170 -16.68 -2.12 3.45
N ALA A 171 -17.27 -3.29 3.15
CA ALA A 171 -17.62 -3.64 1.77
C ALA A 171 -18.69 -2.71 1.19
N LYS A 172 -19.69 -2.32 1.99
CA LYS A 172 -20.73 -1.36 1.58
C LYS A 172 -20.16 0.02 1.29
N GLU A 173 -19.30 0.54 2.15
CA GLU A 173 -18.58 1.81 1.91
C GLU A 173 -17.77 1.76 0.62
N MET A 174 -17.08 0.64 0.36
CA MET A 174 -16.38 0.44 -0.90
C MET A 174 -17.35 0.41 -2.09
N LEU A 175 -18.47 -0.33 -2.02
CA LEU A 175 -19.44 -0.41 -3.11
C LEU A 175 -20.08 0.94 -3.43
N ASN A 176 -20.39 1.75 -2.41
CA ASN A 176 -20.89 3.11 -2.60
C ASN A 176 -19.96 3.96 -3.46
N LYS A 177 -18.64 3.76 -3.30
CA LYS A 177 -17.62 4.48 -4.07
C LYS A 177 -17.32 3.84 -5.43
N TYR A 178 -17.23 2.52 -5.51
CA TYR A 178 -16.67 1.81 -6.67
C TYR A 178 -17.69 1.14 -7.58
N PHE A 179 -18.91 0.86 -7.13
CA PHE A 179 -19.86 0.10 -7.95
C PHE A 179 -20.22 0.85 -9.25
N PHE A 180 -20.68 2.10 -9.14
CA PHE A 180 -21.08 2.88 -10.31
C PHE A 180 -19.94 3.12 -11.31
N PRO A 181 -18.70 3.47 -10.90
CA PRO A 181 -17.64 3.75 -11.89
C PRO A 181 -17.13 2.50 -12.61
N THR A 182 -17.30 1.32 -12.01
CA THR A 182 -16.70 0.07 -12.52
C THR A 182 -17.70 -0.87 -13.18
N HIS A 183 -19.01 -0.63 -13.00
CA HIS A 183 -20.03 -1.53 -13.52
C HIS A 183 -19.93 -1.73 -15.05
N GLY A 184 -19.86 -2.99 -15.48
CA GLY A 184 -19.79 -3.35 -16.91
C GLY A 184 -18.52 -2.89 -17.64
N LYS A 185 -17.43 -2.54 -16.94
CA LYS A 185 -16.18 -2.08 -17.54
C LYS A 185 -15.01 -2.99 -17.19
N ASN A 186 -14.32 -3.48 -18.22
CA ASN A 186 -13.08 -4.25 -18.06
C ASN A 186 -11.85 -3.34 -17.86
N LYS A 187 -11.89 -2.11 -18.40
CA LYS A 187 -10.84 -1.10 -18.23
C LYS A 187 -11.50 0.26 -17.99
N LEU A 188 -11.10 0.93 -16.92
CA LEU A 188 -11.52 2.26 -16.53
C LEU A 188 -10.76 3.33 -17.35
N GLY A 189 -11.42 4.46 -17.62
CA GLY A 189 -10.84 5.62 -18.28
C GLY A 189 -10.62 6.80 -17.33
N ALA A 190 -10.29 7.95 -17.91
CA ALA A 190 -10.01 9.17 -17.12
C ALA A 190 -11.22 9.62 -16.29
N VAL A 191 -12.46 9.45 -16.81
CA VAL A 191 -13.68 9.84 -16.11
C VAL A 191 -13.90 9.02 -14.84
N GLU A 192 -13.60 7.73 -14.88
CA GLU A 192 -13.73 6.88 -13.69
C GLU A 192 -12.71 7.26 -12.62
N PHE A 193 -11.43 7.34 -12.99
CA PHE A 193 -10.35 7.61 -12.05
C PHE A 193 -10.37 9.03 -11.49
N PHE A 194 -10.52 10.03 -12.37
CA PHE A 194 -10.40 11.43 -12.00
C PHE A 194 -11.76 12.11 -11.77
N GLY A 195 -12.85 11.52 -12.28
CA GLY A 195 -14.19 12.09 -12.16
C GLY A 195 -15.04 11.47 -11.05
N TYR A 196 -14.91 10.16 -10.78
CA TYR A 196 -15.75 9.46 -9.81
C TYR A 196 -15.01 8.94 -8.58
N LEU A 197 -13.81 8.36 -8.77
CA LEU A 197 -13.09 7.66 -7.70
C LEU A 197 -12.22 8.61 -6.84
N VAL A 198 -12.10 9.87 -7.23
CA VAL A 198 -11.47 10.92 -6.43
C VAL A 198 -12.30 11.27 -5.20
N ASP A 199 -11.63 11.80 -4.17
CA ASP A 199 -12.33 12.49 -3.10
C ASP A 199 -12.82 13.86 -3.59
N PHE A 200 -14.13 13.98 -3.82
CA PHE A 200 -14.75 15.21 -4.29
C PHE A 200 -14.49 16.42 -3.39
N SER A 201 -14.22 16.21 -2.10
CA SER A 201 -13.86 17.31 -1.19
C SER A 201 -12.48 17.91 -1.45
N LYS A 202 -11.64 17.23 -2.26
CA LYS A 202 -10.33 17.72 -2.73
C LYS A 202 -10.40 18.40 -4.10
N THR A 203 -11.59 18.64 -4.64
CA THR A 203 -11.74 19.30 -5.95
C THR A 203 -11.84 20.81 -5.80
N THR A 204 -11.31 21.53 -6.79
CA THR A 204 -11.28 23.00 -6.80
C THR A 204 -12.11 23.51 -7.98
N PRO A 205 -13.26 24.16 -7.76
CA PRO A 205 -14.00 24.79 -8.85
C PRO A 205 -13.18 25.94 -9.43
N VAL A 206 -13.16 26.07 -10.76
CA VAL A 206 -12.45 27.15 -11.43
C VAL A 206 -13.44 28.23 -11.84
N SER A 207 -13.22 29.45 -11.33
CA SER A 207 -14.11 30.58 -11.54
C SER A 207 -14.32 30.86 -13.03
N GLY A 208 -15.58 30.96 -13.45
CA GLY A 208 -15.96 31.26 -14.83
C GLY A 208 -15.70 30.14 -15.85
N LYS A 209 -15.30 28.93 -15.43
CA LYS A 209 -14.84 27.87 -16.36
C LYS A 209 -15.71 26.62 -16.42
N GLY A 210 -16.77 26.49 -15.63
CA GLY A 210 -17.76 25.40 -15.75
C GLY A 210 -17.20 23.98 -15.52
N TYR A 211 -15.96 23.87 -15.04
CA TYR A 211 -15.28 22.64 -14.67
C TYR A 211 -14.64 22.79 -13.28
N GLN A 212 -14.31 21.65 -12.70
CA GLN A 212 -13.53 21.55 -11.46
C GLN A 212 -12.20 20.87 -11.73
N VAL A 213 -11.16 21.27 -11.00
CA VAL A 213 -9.88 20.59 -11.02
C VAL A 213 -9.86 19.56 -9.91
N THR A 214 -9.60 18.32 -10.29
CA THR A 214 -9.43 17.20 -9.37
C THR A 214 -7.94 17.01 -9.12
N LYS A 215 -7.57 16.75 -7.86
CA LYS A 215 -6.19 16.47 -7.46
C LYS A 215 -6.12 15.07 -6.87
N ILE A 216 -5.19 14.26 -7.34
CA ILE A 216 -4.92 12.93 -6.79
C ILE A 216 -3.41 12.64 -6.80
N SER A 217 -2.87 12.14 -5.70
CA SER A 217 -1.47 11.70 -5.66
C SER A 217 -1.29 10.41 -6.47
N LEU A 218 -0.08 10.15 -6.97
CA LEU A 218 0.23 8.87 -7.59
C LEU A 218 0.01 7.70 -6.61
N ALA A 219 0.26 7.92 -5.31
CA ALA A 219 0.02 6.92 -4.28
C ALA A 219 -1.46 6.60 -4.10
N GLU A 220 -2.30 7.63 -3.96
CA GLU A 220 -3.76 7.48 -3.85
C GLU A 220 -4.33 6.81 -5.11
N LEU A 221 -3.86 7.21 -6.30
CA LEU A 221 -4.26 6.56 -7.55
C LEU A 221 -3.80 5.09 -7.61
N THR A 222 -2.65 4.76 -7.04
CA THR A 222 -2.17 3.37 -6.95
C THR A 222 -3.08 2.51 -6.08
N ASP A 223 -3.56 3.03 -4.95
CA ASP A 223 -4.55 2.33 -4.14
C ASP A 223 -5.88 2.14 -4.88
N VAL A 224 -6.31 3.17 -5.61
CA VAL A 224 -7.53 3.11 -6.44
C VAL A 224 -7.41 2.01 -7.51
N TYR A 225 -6.28 1.91 -8.22
CA TYR A 225 -6.04 0.84 -9.19
C TYR A 225 -6.09 -0.55 -8.54
N ASN A 226 -5.39 -0.73 -7.42
CA ASN A 226 -5.33 -2.02 -6.72
C ASN A 226 -6.66 -2.42 -6.07
N THR A 227 -7.54 -1.44 -5.81
CA THR A 227 -8.93 -1.66 -5.40
C THR A 227 -9.82 -1.99 -6.60
N ALA A 228 -9.66 -1.28 -7.71
CA ALA A 228 -10.50 -1.36 -8.90
C ALA A 228 -10.28 -2.63 -9.74
N TYR A 229 -9.08 -3.18 -9.71
CA TYR A 229 -8.71 -4.31 -10.56
C TYR A 229 -8.32 -5.53 -9.75
N LYS A 230 -8.41 -6.70 -10.39
CA LYS A 230 -7.95 -7.97 -9.81
C LYS A 230 -6.42 -8.06 -9.76
N ASP A 231 -5.74 -7.55 -10.78
CA ASP A 231 -4.28 -7.56 -10.85
C ASP A 231 -3.66 -6.57 -9.86
N THR A 232 -2.36 -6.73 -9.64
CA THR A 232 -1.58 -5.91 -8.69
C THR A 232 -0.73 -4.94 -9.48
N TYR A 233 -0.82 -3.65 -9.14
CA TYR A 233 -0.11 -2.57 -9.83
C TYR A 233 0.81 -1.82 -8.87
N SER A 234 2.05 -1.60 -9.27
CA SER A 234 2.94 -0.66 -8.59
C SER A 234 2.64 0.79 -9.01
N ALA A 235 3.14 1.77 -8.25
CA ALA A 235 3.07 3.17 -8.66
C ALA A 235 3.70 3.44 -10.03
N GLU A 236 4.72 2.67 -10.42
CA GLU A 236 5.36 2.77 -11.74
C GLU A 236 4.44 2.26 -12.85
N ASP A 237 3.72 1.17 -12.61
CA ASP A 237 2.76 0.62 -13.58
C ASP A 237 1.60 1.59 -13.81
N VAL A 238 1.09 2.19 -12.72
CA VAL A 238 0.03 3.19 -12.77
C VAL A 238 0.50 4.45 -13.50
N TYR A 239 1.69 4.94 -13.19
CA TYR A 239 2.30 6.08 -13.88
C TYR A 239 2.39 5.85 -15.40
N LYS A 240 2.75 4.62 -15.82
CA LYS A 240 2.81 4.24 -17.25
C LYS A 240 1.45 4.05 -17.91
N ASP A 241 0.42 3.61 -17.17
CA ASP A 241 -0.91 3.39 -17.74
C ASP A 241 -1.69 4.70 -17.94
N VAL A 242 -1.53 5.70 -17.06
CA VAL A 242 -2.29 6.95 -17.08
C VAL A 242 -2.28 7.67 -18.45
N PRO A 243 -1.15 7.84 -19.15
CA PRO A 243 -1.12 8.44 -20.48
C PRO A 243 -1.92 7.68 -21.54
N SER A 244 -2.18 6.38 -21.31
CA SER A 244 -2.94 5.51 -22.22
C SER A 244 -4.45 5.50 -21.96
N LEU A 245 -4.92 6.19 -20.92
CA LEU A 245 -6.33 6.24 -20.58
C LEU A 245 -7.15 6.87 -21.72
N LYS A 246 -8.36 6.36 -21.93
CA LYS A 246 -9.28 6.94 -22.91
C LYS A 246 -9.72 8.34 -22.47
N ASN A 247 -9.85 9.23 -23.45
CA ASN A 247 -10.40 10.59 -23.30
C ASN A 247 -9.59 11.50 -22.37
N ILE A 248 -8.25 11.42 -22.46
CA ILE A 248 -7.33 12.27 -21.69
C ILE A 248 -6.42 13.07 -22.64
N LYS A 249 -6.14 14.32 -22.28
CA LYS A 249 -5.00 15.08 -22.84
C LYS A 249 -3.92 15.13 -21.79
N TYR A 250 -2.86 14.35 -21.97
CA TYR A 250 -1.84 14.15 -20.95
C TYR A 250 -0.60 15.02 -21.21
N ARG A 251 -0.04 15.60 -20.14
CA ARG A 251 1.32 16.15 -20.15
C ARG A 251 1.96 16.08 -18.78
N GLU A 252 3.27 16.26 -18.75
CA GLU A 252 4.05 16.31 -17.53
C GLU A 252 4.75 17.66 -17.36
N VAL A 253 5.03 18.02 -16.11
CA VAL A 253 5.79 19.23 -15.79
C VAL A 253 6.81 18.97 -14.68
N ASP A 254 7.96 19.62 -14.81
CA ASP A 254 9.02 19.67 -13.80
C ASP A 254 8.80 20.85 -12.80
N ASP A 255 7.54 21.14 -12.50
CA ASP A 255 7.10 22.15 -11.52
C ASP A 255 6.42 21.48 -10.31
N SER A 256 6.19 22.24 -9.24
CA SER A 256 5.33 21.82 -8.11
C SER A 256 3.94 22.41 -8.31
N TYR A 257 2.90 21.61 -8.08
CA TYR A 257 1.53 22.10 -8.00
C TYR A 257 1.32 22.91 -6.72
N SER A 258 1.97 22.50 -5.63
CA SER A 258 1.92 23.22 -4.35
C SER A 258 2.51 24.62 -4.49
N GLY A 259 1.71 25.65 -4.22
CA GLY A 259 2.09 27.06 -4.39
C GLY A 259 1.93 27.60 -5.82
N ASN A 260 1.49 26.77 -6.78
CA ASN A 260 1.18 27.18 -8.16
C ASN A 260 -0.26 26.82 -8.56
N GLU A 261 -1.15 26.59 -7.61
CA GLU A 261 -2.50 26.08 -7.84
C GLU A 261 -3.29 26.96 -8.81
N ASP A 262 -3.32 28.28 -8.57
CA ASP A 262 -4.06 29.22 -9.41
C ASP A 262 -3.54 29.24 -10.86
N LYS A 263 -2.22 29.27 -11.04
CA LYS A 263 -1.57 29.25 -12.36
C LYS A 263 -2.03 28.03 -13.16
N TYR A 264 -1.96 26.85 -12.56
CA TYR A 264 -2.26 25.61 -13.26
C TYR A 264 -3.75 25.40 -13.44
N ASN A 265 -4.57 25.64 -12.41
CA ASN A 265 -6.02 25.44 -12.47
C ASN A 265 -6.69 26.28 -13.56
N ASN A 266 -6.22 27.52 -13.76
CA ASN A 266 -6.73 28.42 -14.80
C ASN A 266 -6.19 28.11 -16.21
N SER A 267 -5.11 27.34 -16.32
CA SER A 267 -4.48 26.99 -17.61
C SER A 267 -5.03 25.74 -18.28
N LEU A 268 -5.74 24.88 -17.54
CA LEU A 268 -6.21 23.59 -18.03
C LEU A 268 -7.38 23.72 -19.01
N GLY A 269 -7.35 22.92 -20.06
CA GLY A 269 -8.54 22.57 -20.84
C GLY A 269 -9.33 21.42 -20.19
N ILE A 270 -10.64 21.31 -20.49
CA ILE A 270 -11.43 20.16 -20.06
C ILE A 270 -10.80 18.86 -20.56
N ALA A 271 -10.78 17.84 -19.69
CA ALA A 271 -10.15 16.53 -19.88
C ALA A 271 -8.62 16.58 -20.05
N GLU A 272 -7.99 17.70 -19.72
CA GLU A 272 -6.53 17.79 -19.59
C GLU A 272 -6.09 17.30 -18.21
N THR A 273 -5.09 16.42 -18.23
CA THR A 273 -4.43 15.88 -17.05
C THR A 273 -2.96 16.24 -17.09
N VAL A 274 -2.47 16.81 -15.98
CA VAL A 274 -1.09 17.21 -15.81
C VAL A 274 -0.48 16.45 -14.66
N TYR A 275 0.65 15.79 -14.91
CA TYR A 275 1.45 15.17 -13.86
C TYR A 275 2.59 16.09 -13.43
N PHE A 276 2.65 16.37 -12.13
CA PHE A 276 3.71 17.14 -11.49
C PHE A 276 4.75 16.19 -10.93
N LYS A 277 5.90 16.10 -11.60
CA LYS A 277 6.95 15.12 -11.25
C LYS A 277 7.53 15.36 -9.86
N LYS A 278 7.65 16.63 -9.44
CA LYS A 278 8.18 17.00 -8.11
C LYS A 278 7.28 16.52 -6.98
N ASP A 279 5.97 16.67 -7.15
CA ASP A 279 4.98 16.35 -6.13
C ASP A 279 4.44 14.93 -6.25
N LYS A 280 4.65 14.29 -7.41
CA LYS A 280 4.02 13.03 -7.82
C LYS A 280 2.50 13.10 -7.73
N VAL A 281 1.93 14.18 -8.24
CA VAL A 281 0.49 14.46 -8.21
C VAL A 281 -0.03 14.66 -9.62
N TYR A 282 -1.24 14.13 -9.87
CA TYR A 282 -2.04 14.46 -11.05
C TYR A 282 -3.05 15.53 -10.69
N ILE A 283 -3.21 16.49 -11.58
CA ILE A 283 -4.42 17.31 -11.62
C ILE A 283 -5.16 17.07 -12.93
N THR A 284 -6.48 17.03 -12.88
CA THR A 284 -7.31 16.85 -14.08
C THR A 284 -8.49 17.82 -14.06
N ALA A 285 -8.68 18.59 -15.12
CA ALA A 285 -9.86 19.43 -15.29
C ALA A 285 -11.05 18.57 -15.77
N MET A 286 -12.04 18.41 -14.89
CA MET A 286 -13.23 17.60 -15.13
C MET A 286 -14.46 18.49 -15.24
N GLY A 287 -15.19 18.34 -16.35
CA GLY A 287 -16.53 18.93 -16.49
C GLY A 287 -17.57 18.19 -15.64
N GLY A 288 -18.85 18.49 -15.87
CA GLY A 288 -19.95 17.73 -15.27
C GLY A 288 -19.84 16.24 -15.62
N VAL A 289 -19.69 15.40 -14.60
CA VAL A 289 -19.65 13.95 -14.75
C VAL A 289 -21.04 13.40 -14.46
N GLY A 290 -21.59 12.60 -15.39
CA GLY A 290 -22.95 12.09 -15.30
C GLY A 290 -23.10 10.71 -15.93
N GLY A 291 -24.21 10.06 -15.61
CA GLY A 291 -24.56 8.74 -16.11
C GLY A 291 -25.68 8.16 -15.27
N ALA A 292 -26.40 7.20 -15.82
CA ALA A 292 -27.46 6.50 -15.12
C ALA A 292 -27.24 4.99 -15.23
N THR A 293 -27.59 4.27 -14.19
CA THR A 293 -27.63 2.81 -14.20
C THR A 293 -28.86 2.33 -13.47
N SER A 294 -29.47 1.27 -14.00
CA SER A 294 -30.52 0.54 -13.30
C SER A 294 -29.95 -0.54 -12.36
N TYR A 295 -28.65 -0.82 -12.44
CA TYR A 295 -28.01 -1.81 -11.59
C TYR A 295 -27.73 -1.24 -10.20
N SER A 296 -27.94 -2.07 -9.19
CA SER A 296 -27.53 -1.74 -7.82
C SER A 296 -27.14 -3.01 -7.04
N PRO A 297 -26.22 -2.91 -6.08
CA PRO A 297 -25.98 -3.97 -5.12
C PRO A 297 -27.26 -4.26 -4.31
N THR A 298 -27.47 -5.52 -3.93
CA THR A 298 -28.47 -5.85 -2.92
C THR A 298 -28.05 -5.39 -1.52
N GLU A 299 -28.97 -5.47 -0.58
CA GLU A 299 -28.69 -5.28 0.84
C GLU A 299 -27.76 -6.35 1.44
N GLU A 300 -27.07 -5.98 2.52
CA GLU A 300 -26.04 -6.77 3.21
C GLU A 300 -26.54 -8.15 3.71
N SER A 301 -27.84 -8.26 3.99
CA SER A 301 -28.53 -9.50 4.40
C SER A 301 -28.41 -10.60 3.35
N SER A 302 -28.32 -10.23 2.07
CA SER A 302 -28.29 -11.14 0.92
C SER A 302 -26.87 -11.49 0.47
N TRP A 303 -25.84 -10.94 1.10
CA TRP A 303 -24.44 -11.19 0.71
C TRP A 303 -23.88 -12.43 1.37
N THR A 304 -23.15 -13.23 0.61
CA THR A 304 -22.54 -14.49 1.06
C THR A 304 -21.02 -14.41 1.06
N THR A 305 -20.40 -15.09 2.00
CA THR A 305 -18.93 -15.20 2.08
C THR A 305 -18.50 -16.59 1.62
N GLU A 306 -17.50 -16.66 0.75
CA GLU A 306 -16.91 -17.89 0.25
C GLU A 306 -15.37 -17.80 0.34
N GLY A 307 -14.78 -18.37 1.39
CA GLY A 307 -13.36 -18.23 1.66
C GLY A 307 -13.00 -16.76 1.90
N ASP A 308 -12.18 -16.17 1.03
CA ASP A 308 -11.80 -14.75 1.08
C ASP A 308 -12.67 -13.84 0.18
N ARG A 309 -13.70 -14.40 -0.46
CA ARG A 309 -14.63 -13.69 -1.32
C ARG A 309 -15.89 -13.29 -0.57
N LEU A 310 -16.40 -12.11 -0.90
CA LEU A 310 -17.73 -11.64 -0.55
C LEU A 310 -18.52 -11.46 -1.84
N ILE A 311 -19.59 -12.23 -1.99
CA ILE A 311 -20.45 -12.24 -3.18
C ILE A 311 -21.64 -11.34 -2.89
N VAL A 312 -21.80 -10.34 -3.76
CA VAL A 312 -22.82 -9.31 -3.65
C VAL A 312 -23.76 -9.43 -4.85
N PRO A 313 -24.97 -9.97 -4.69
CA PRO A 313 -25.93 -10.00 -5.78
C PRO A 313 -26.23 -8.59 -6.32
N ILE A 314 -26.47 -8.51 -7.63
CA ILE A 314 -26.80 -7.27 -8.33
C ILE A 314 -28.25 -7.36 -8.79
N LYS A 315 -29.05 -6.34 -8.44
CA LYS A 315 -30.42 -6.19 -8.91
C LYS A 315 -30.53 -5.15 -10.03
N ASP A 316 -31.49 -5.34 -10.91
CA ASP A 316 -31.84 -4.40 -11.98
C ASP A 316 -33.19 -3.75 -11.70
N THR A 317 -33.20 -2.45 -11.40
CA THR A 317 -34.42 -1.69 -11.12
C THR A 317 -35.32 -1.56 -12.35
N ALA A 318 -34.79 -1.72 -13.56
CA ALA A 318 -35.57 -1.75 -14.80
C ALA A 318 -36.26 -3.10 -15.04
N LYS A 319 -35.95 -4.13 -14.23
CA LYS A 319 -36.52 -5.48 -14.32
C LYS A 319 -37.14 -5.93 -12.99
N ASP A 320 -37.93 -5.06 -12.36
CA ASP A 320 -38.62 -5.34 -11.09
C ASP A 320 -37.67 -5.79 -9.96
N ASN A 321 -36.46 -5.23 -9.89
CA ASN A 321 -35.43 -5.61 -8.93
C ASN A 321 -34.98 -7.08 -9.00
N LYS A 322 -35.14 -7.74 -10.17
CA LYS A 322 -34.60 -9.10 -10.37
C LYS A 322 -33.09 -9.12 -10.18
N ILE A 323 -32.60 -10.22 -9.59
CA ILE A 323 -31.17 -10.50 -9.53
C ILE A 323 -30.69 -10.85 -10.94
N VAL A 324 -29.78 -10.02 -11.46
CA VAL A 324 -29.24 -10.11 -12.82
C VAL A 324 -27.75 -10.39 -12.83
N GLY A 325 -27.15 -10.69 -11.69
CA GLY A 325 -25.72 -10.93 -11.62
C GLY A 325 -25.15 -10.86 -10.22
N LYS A 326 -23.84 -10.77 -10.14
CA LYS A 326 -23.07 -10.66 -8.90
C LYS A 326 -21.84 -9.78 -9.08
N TYR A 327 -21.51 -9.10 -8.00
CA TYR A 327 -20.30 -8.32 -7.83
C TYR A 327 -19.43 -9.06 -6.81
N ILE A 328 -18.22 -9.46 -7.19
CA ILE A 328 -17.35 -10.27 -6.35
C ILE A 328 -16.25 -9.38 -5.79
N LEU A 329 -16.28 -9.21 -4.47
CA LEU A 329 -15.23 -8.56 -3.70
C LEU A 329 -14.32 -9.62 -3.09
N ARG A 330 -13.02 -9.34 -3.01
CA ARG A 330 -12.05 -10.24 -2.36
C ARG A 330 -11.21 -9.48 -1.35
N LEU A 331 -10.93 -10.09 -0.19
CA LEU A 331 -10.08 -9.48 0.82
C LEU A 331 -8.73 -9.05 0.21
N ASN A 332 -8.37 -7.79 0.44
CA ASN A 332 -7.22 -7.19 -0.19
C ASN A 332 -5.95 -7.45 0.60
N ASN A 333 -5.36 -8.62 0.35
CA ASN A 333 -4.05 -9.01 0.88
C ASN A 333 -2.90 -8.78 -0.15
N LYS A 334 -3.16 -7.97 -1.19
CA LYS A 334 -2.16 -7.66 -2.22
C LYS A 334 -0.96 -6.94 -1.61
N GLN A 335 0.21 -7.20 -2.21
CA GLN A 335 1.47 -6.57 -1.88
C GLN A 335 1.90 -5.70 -3.05
N TYR A 336 1.74 -4.40 -2.93
CA TYR A 336 2.12 -3.44 -3.96
C TYR A 336 2.87 -2.26 -3.33
N LYS A 337 3.82 -1.72 -4.10
CA LYS A 337 4.67 -0.59 -3.67
C LYS A 337 4.07 0.73 -4.13
N GLY A 338 4.16 1.72 -3.26
CA GLY A 338 3.86 3.12 -3.59
C GLY A 338 2.42 3.55 -3.36
N GLY A 339 1.54 2.66 -2.86
CA GLY A 339 0.25 3.04 -2.27
C GLY A 339 0.39 3.54 -0.83
N GLU A 340 -0.70 4.04 -0.27
CA GLU A 340 -0.73 4.66 1.06
C GLU A 340 -1.95 4.26 1.90
N SER A 341 -3.07 3.88 1.28
CA SER A 341 -4.37 3.66 1.92
C SER A 341 -5.07 2.44 1.35
N ARG A 342 -4.52 1.24 1.59
CA ARG A 342 -5.09 -0.02 1.10
C ARG A 342 -6.54 -0.20 1.56
N SER A 343 -7.42 -0.52 0.61
CA SER A 343 -8.83 -0.85 0.87
C SER A 343 -8.97 -2.23 1.52
N LYS A 344 -10.07 -2.46 2.25
CA LYS A 344 -10.39 -3.79 2.82
C LYS A 344 -10.53 -4.88 1.76
N TYR A 345 -11.16 -4.55 0.63
CA TYR A 345 -11.40 -5.45 -0.48
C TYR A 345 -10.94 -4.84 -1.80
N TYR A 346 -10.66 -5.70 -2.77
CA TYR A 346 -10.56 -5.31 -4.17
C TYR A 346 -11.66 -6.00 -4.99
N ILE A 347 -11.89 -5.47 -6.18
CA ILE A 347 -12.89 -5.96 -7.13
C ILE A 347 -12.28 -7.12 -7.90
N GLU A 348 -12.79 -8.33 -7.66
CA GLU A 348 -12.34 -9.51 -8.41
C GLU A 348 -13.03 -9.60 -9.77
N SER A 349 -14.35 -9.45 -9.78
CA SER A 349 -15.15 -9.46 -11.01
C SER A 349 -16.53 -8.82 -10.78
N MET A 350 -17.15 -8.44 -11.90
CA MET A 350 -18.59 -8.21 -11.98
C MET A 350 -19.12 -9.07 -13.11
N GLU A 351 -20.13 -9.88 -12.80
CA GLU A 351 -20.73 -10.86 -13.70
C GLU A 351 -22.21 -10.52 -13.82
N LEU A 352 -22.66 -10.15 -15.02
CA LEU A 352 -24.07 -9.99 -15.36
C LEU A 352 -24.55 -11.23 -16.12
N ASN A 353 -25.76 -11.69 -15.80
CA ASN A 353 -26.44 -12.88 -16.34
C ASN A 353 -26.96 -12.68 -17.76
#